data_AF-A0A0N8KH13-F1
#
_entry.id   AF-A0A0N8KH13-F1
#
_cell.length_a   1.000
_cell.length_b   1.000
_cell.length_c   1.000
_cell.angle_alpha   90.00
_cell.angle_beta   90.00
_cell.angle_gamma   90.00
#
_symmetry.space_group_name_H-M   'P 1'
#
loop_
_entity.id
_entity.type
_entity.pdbx_description
1 polymer ?
#
loop_
_entity_poly.entity_id
_entity_poly.type
_entity_poly.pdbx_seq_one_letter_code
_entity_poly.pdbx_strand_id
1 'polypeptide(L)'
;MDPEDPADPVLSTLAASTLMLWIEDTEAHRAELIRRFDLAPKPMYYHPDFLVPLWQEYLTTNAVAPEAVDPDAFVRFAYARALDHRAPLYAAMARNWGVSVTAAEVEAVRDAQDAIALVAAALGRHGPTA
;
A
#
# COMPACT_ATOMS: atom_id res chain seq x y z
N MET A 1 0.20 -12.45 -8.30
CA MET A 1 -1.18 -12.02 -8.06
C MET A 1 -1.42 -10.84 -8.97
N ASP A 2 -2.53 -10.87 -9.69
CA ASP A 2 -2.95 -9.86 -10.66
C ASP A 2 -4.32 -9.27 -10.27
N PRO A 3 -4.38 -8.00 -9.83
CA PRO A 3 -5.63 -7.33 -9.49
C PRO A 3 -6.63 -7.17 -10.64
N GLU A 4 -6.20 -7.26 -11.89
CA GLU A 4 -7.06 -7.11 -13.06
C GLU A 4 -7.62 -8.44 -13.58
N ASP A 5 -7.08 -9.58 -13.15
CA ASP A 5 -7.56 -10.91 -13.55
C ASP A 5 -8.71 -11.35 -12.63
N PRO A 6 -9.98 -11.34 -13.06
CA PRO A 6 -11.11 -11.76 -12.22
C PRO A 6 -11.07 -13.25 -11.81
N ALA A 7 -10.15 -14.04 -12.36
CA ALA A 7 -9.88 -15.42 -11.96
C ALA A 7 -8.61 -15.57 -11.10
N ASP A 8 -7.99 -14.48 -10.64
CA ASP A 8 -6.82 -14.57 -9.76
C ASP A 8 -7.18 -15.37 -8.50
N PRO A 9 -6.49 -16.50 -8.24
CA PRO A 9 -6.92 -17.45 -7.21
C PRO A 9 -6.76 -16.91 -5.79
N VAL A 10 -5.86 -15.93 -5.57
CA VAL A 10 -5.65 -15.32 -4.26
C VAL A 10 -6.77 -14.32 -3.99
N LEU A 11 -7.01 -13.41 -4.93
CA LEU A 11 -8.01 -12.36 -4.77
C LEU A 11 -9.43 -12.92 -4.74
N SER A 12 -9.74 -13.91 -5.57
CA SER A 12 -11.05 -14.57 -5.56
C SER A 12 -11.32 -15.27 -4.22
N THR A 13 -10.30 -15.92 -3.65
CA THR A 13 -10.43 -16.60 -2.35
C THR A 13 -10.63 -15.58 -1.22
N LEU A 14 -9.90 -14.48 -1.22
CA LEU A 14 -10.02 -13.42 -0.23
C LEU A 14 -11.39 -12.73 -0.32
N ALA A 15 -11.82 -12.35 -1.52
CA ALA A 15 -13.10 -11.68 -1.74
C ALA A 15 -14.31 -12.56 -1.39
N ALA A 16 -14.19 -13.89 -1.51
CA ALA A 16 -15.24 -14.82 -1.12
C ALA A 16 -15.44 -14.91 0.41
N SER A 17 -14.42 -14.55 1.20
CA SER A 17 -14.42 -14.77 2.66
C SER A 17 -14.30 -13.48 3.47
N THR A 18 -13.90 -12.38 2.84
CA THR A 18 -13.58 -11.11 3.50
C THR A 18 -13.99 -9.93 2.63
N LEU A 19 -14.23 -8.78 3.27
CA LEU A 19 -14.27 -7.51 2.56
C LEU A 19 -12.86 -6.94 2.49
N MET A 20 -12.31 -6.84 1.28
CA MET A 20 -11.04 -6.16 1.07
C MET A 20 -11.24 -4.65 1.19
N LEU A 21 -10.49 -4.03 2.09
CA LEU A 21 -10.54 -2.60 2.37
C LEU A 21 -9.17 -1.99 2.09
N TRP A 22 -9.09 -1.07 1.15
CA TRP A 22 -7.88 -0.28 0.94
C TRP A 22 -7.99 1.07 1.65
N ILE A 23 -6.99 1.39 2.47
CA ILE A 23 -6.79 2.75 2.99
C ILE A 23 -6.01 3.51 1.92
N GLU A 24 -6.71 4.36 1.18
CA GLU A 24 -6.16 5.15 0.09
C GLU A 24 -5.10 6.14 0.60
N ASP A 25 -3.95 6.13 -0.08
CA ASP A 25 -2.84 7.02 0.19
C ASP A 25 -3.15 8.42 -0.37
N THR A 26 -3.48 9.36 0.51
CA THR A 26 -3.39 10.80 0.18
C THR A 26 -1.94 11.26 0.27
N GLU A 27 -1.59 12.40 -0.36
CA GLU A 27 -0.22 12.93 -0.26
C GLU A 27 0.21 13.16 1.22
N ALA A 28 -0.72 13.64 2.05
CA ALA A 28 -0.48 13.81 3.47
C ALA A 28 -0.25 12.47 4.19
N HIS A 29 -1.03 11.44 3.86
CA HIS A 29 -0.85 10.11 4.43
C HIS A 29 0.47 9.47 4.00
N ARG A 30 0.83 9.62 2.72
CA ARG A 30 2.11 9.16 2.17
C ARG A 30 3.29 9.80 2.90
N ALA A 31 3.26 11.11 3.10
CA ALA A 31 4.29 11.83 3.84
C ALA A 31 4.42 11.32 5.29
N GLU A 32 3.28 11.08 5.96
CA GLU A 32 3.25 10.54 7.31
C GLU A 32 3.78 9.10 7.39
N LEU A 33 3.45 8.25 6.41
CA LEU A 33 3.99 6.89 6.30
C LEU A 33 5.50 6.92 6.15
N ILE A 34 6.05 7.78 5.30
CA ILE A 34 7.51 7.95 5.13
C ILE A 34 8.14 8.43 6.43
N ARG A 35 7.60 9.47 7.06
CA ARG A 35 8.11 10.01 8.33
C ARG A 35 8.17 8.96 9.44
N ARG A 36 7.12 8.13 9.56
CA ARG A 36 7.06 7.03 10.54
C ARG A 36 8.05 5.93 10.22
N PHE A 37 8.22 5.62 8.94
CA PHE A 37 9.19 4.61 8.50
C PHE A 37 10.63 5.08 8.76
N ASP A 38 10.95 6.35 8.50
CA ASP A 38 12.27 6.92 8.81
C ASP A 38 12.59 6.90 10.31
N LEU A 39 11.59 7.03 11.18
CA LEU A 39 11.78 6.98 12.63
C LEU A 39 12.05 5.56 13.13
N ALA A 40 11.44 4.55 12.50
CA ALA A 40 11.54 3.16 12.90
C ALA A 40 11.43 2.23 11.67
N PRO A 41 12.51 2.08 10.88
CA PRO A 41 12.48 1.32 9.65
C PRO A 41 12.18 -0.16 9.97
N LYS A 42 11.23 -0.72 9.23
CA LYS A 42 10.86 -2.13 9.36
C LYS A 42 11.51 -2.92 8.22
N PRO A 43 11.95 -4.17 8.46
CA PRO A 43 12.32 -5.05 7.36
C PRO A 43 11.17 -5.19 6.36
N MET A 44 11.48 -5.09 5.07
CA MET A 44 10.51 -5.22 3.99
C MET A 44 11.07 -6.08 2.87
N TYR A 45 10.18 -6.80 2.20
CA TYR A 45 10.49 -7.60 1.03
C TYR A 45 9.57 -7.21 -0.12
N TYR A 46 10.12 -7.19 -1.33
CA TYR A 46 9.40 -7.01 -2.58
C TYR A 46 9.94 -7.98 -3.63
N HIS A 47 9.20 -8.17 -4.72
CA HIS A 47 9.62 -9.04 -5.80
C HIS A 47 10.96 -8.58 -6.40
N PRO A 48 11.87 -9.51 -6.81
CA PRO A 48 13.16 -9.15 -7.40
C PRO A 48 13.08 -8.19 -8.59
N ASP A 49 12.02 -8.29 -9.40
CA ASP A 49 11.78 -7.40 -10.54
C ASP A 49 11.62 -5.93 -10.13
N PHE A 50 11.21 -5.67 -8.90
CA PHE A 50 11.18 -4.33 -8.31
C PHE A 50 12.49 -4.01 -7.55
N LEU A 51 12.99 -4.94 -6.74
CA LEU A 51 14.14 -4.68 -5.85
C LEU A 51 15.48 -4.53 -6.59
N VAL A 52 15.74 -5.35 -7.61
CA VAL A 52 17.05 -5.35 -8.29
C VAL A 52 17.30 -4.04 -9.04
N PRO A 53 16.36 -3.51 -9.84
CA PRO A 53 16.54 -2.19 -10.47
C PRO A 53 16.73 -1.08 -9.44
N LEU A 54 15.92 -1.11 -8.37
CA LEU A 54 15.97 -0.14 -7.28
C LEU A 54 17.31 -0.13 -6.54
N TRP A 55 17.89 -1.31 -6.33
CA TRP A 55 19.22 -1.47 -5.77
C TRP A 55 20.29 -0.84 -6.67
N GLN A 56 20.25 -1.12 -7.98
CA GLN A 56 21.22 -0.53 -8.92
C GLN A 56 21.08 0.99 -9.02
N GLU A 57 19.85 1.50 -8.99
CA GLU A 57 19.57 2.94 -8.95
C GLU A 57 20.19 3.57 -7.70
N TYR A 58 20.03 2.94 -6.53
CA TYR A 58 20.61 3.43 -5.28
C TYR A 58 22.13 3.50 -5.33
N LEU A 59 22.80 2.42 -5.75
CA LEU A 59 24.26 2.38 -5.86
C LEU A 59 24.80 3.46 -6.80
N THR A 60 24.14 3.63 -7.95
CA THR A 60 24.56 4.62 -8.97
C THR A 60 24.33 6.04 -8.47
N THR A 61 23.15 6.33 -7.91
CA THR A 61 22.76 7.68 -7.46
C THR A 61 23.63 8.17 -6.31
N ASN A 62 24.00 7.26 -5.41
CA ASN A 62 24.79 7.59 -4.22
C ASN A 62 26.29 7.37 -4.42
N ALA A 63 26.71 6.84 -5.58
CA ALA A 63 28.10 6.49 -5.90
C ALA A 63 28.77 5.64 -4.81
N VAL A 64 28.07 4.60 -4.33
CA VAL A 64 28.56 3.71 -3.26
C VAL A 64 28.74 2.29 -3.78
N ALA A 65 29.74 1.58 -3.23
CA ALA A 65 29.90 0.15 -3.46
C ALA A 65 28.90 -0.65 -2.60
N PRO A 66 28.44 -1.83 -3.06
CA PRO A 66 27.51 -2.70 -2.32
C PRO A 66 27.89 -2.93 -0.84
N GLU A 67 29.18 -3.12 -0.57
CA GLU A 67 29.72 -3.45 0.75
C GLU A 67 29.77 -2.24 1.69
N ALA A 68 29.64 -1.03 1.14
CA ALA A 68 29.64 0.23 1.88
C ALA A 68 28.24 0.82 2.09
N VAL A 69 27.20 0.12 1.66
CA VAL A 69 25.81 0.57 1.83
C VAL A 69 25.40 0.49 3.29
N ASP A 70 24.84 1.58 3.81
CA ASP A 70 24.03 1.57 5.03
C ASP A 70 22.65 0.96 4.71
N PRO A 71 22.31 -0.21 5.28
CA PRO A 71 21.00 -0.85 5.05
C PRO A 71 19.82 0.04 5.45
N ASP A 72 19.97 0.86 6.50
CA ASP A 72 18.92 1.76 6.96
C ASP A 72 18.72 2.91 5.98
N ALA A 73 19.78 3.39 5.33
CA ALA A 73 19.67 4.42 4.29
C ALA A 73 19.02 3.84 3.02
N PHE A 74 19.40 2.62 2.61
CA PHE A 74 18.80 1.96 1.46
C PHE A 74 17.31 1.68 1.67
N VAL A 75 16.92 1.16 2.84
CA VAL A 75 15.52 0.80 3.07
C VAL A 75 14.59 2.03 3.10
N ARG A 76 15.06 3.18 3.60
CA ARG A 76 14.32 4.46 3.54
C ARG A 76 14.15 4.93 2.09
N PHE A 77 15.23 4.88 1.32
CA PHE A 77 15.20 5.20 -0.12
C PHE A 77 14.22 4.30 -0.88
N ALA A 78 14.22 3.01 -0.57
CA ALA A 78 13.37 2.03 -1.20
C ALA A 78 11.89 2.19 -0.81
N TYR A 79 11.62 2.56 0.44
CA TYR A 79 10.25 2.64 0.96
C TYR A 79 9.38 3.63 0.19
N ALA A 80 9.88 4.86 -0.04
CA ALA A 80 9.11 5.88 -0.75
C ALA A 80 8.71 5.40 -2.16
N ARG A 81 9.64 4.77 -2.88
CA ARG A 81 9.37 4.20 -4.22
C ARG A 81 8.43 3.00 -4.15
N ALA A 82 8.48 2.23 -3.06
CA ALA A 82 7.60 1.10 -2.87
C ALA A 82 6.15 1.53 -2.61
N LEU A 83 5.93 2.68 -1.95
CA LEU A 83 4.60 3.30 -1.84
C LEU A 83 4.05 3.61 -3.23
N ASP A 84 4.86 4.24 -4.08
CA ASP A 84 4.44 4.63 -5.43
C ASP A 84 4.18 3.39 -6.31
N HIS A 85 4.99 2.34 -6.17
CA HIS A 85 4.82 1.09 -6.90
C HIS A 85 3.55 0.33 -6.54
N ARG A 86 3.19 0.29 -5.25
CA ARG A 86 2.02 -0.47 -4.79
C ARG A 86 0.69 0.27 -4.95
N ALA A 87 0.71 1.61 -5.00
CA ALA A 87 -0.49 2.43 -5.14
C ALA A 87 -1.42 1.99 -6.30
N PRO A 88 -0.94 1.80 -7.56
CA PRO A 88 -1.81 1.34 -8.64
C PRO A 88 -2.34 -0.09 -8.42
N LEU A 89 -1.55 -0.97 -7.79
CA LEU A 89 -1.97 -2.34 -7.48
C LEU A 89 -3.11 -2.34 -6.46
N TYR A 90 -2.99 -1.54 -5.40
CA TYR A 90 -4.01 -1.43 -4.36
C TYR A 90 -5.27 -0.73 -4.87
N ALA A 91 -5.13 0.28 -5.73
CA ALA A 91 -6.26 0.91 -6.41
C ALA A 91 -7.04 -0.10 -7.27
N ALA A 92 -6.35 -0.95 -8.02
CA ALA A 92 -6.98 -2.00 -8.80
C ALA A 92 -7.67 -3.05 -7.90
N MET A 93 -7.05 -3.45 -6.79
CA MET A 93 -7.70 -4.33 -5.80
C MET A 93 -8.98 -3.73 -5.24
N ALA A 94 -8.94 -2.47 -4.80
CA ALA A 94 -10.12 -1.80 -4.25
C ALA A 94 -11.22 -1.65 -5.31
N ARG A 95 -10.87 -1.32 -6.55
CA ARG A 95 -11.84 -1.18 -7.63
C ARG A 95 -12.51 -2.51 -7.99
N ASN A 96 -11.74 -3.58 -8.13
CA ASN A 96 -12.22 -4.84 -8.70
C ASN A 96 -12.69 -5.84 -7.62
N TRP A 97 -12.20 -5.74 -6.38
CA TRP A 97 -12.35 -6.78 -5.34
C TRP A 97 -12.80 -6.28 -3.97
N GLY A 98 -12.95 -4.97 -3.78
CA GLY A 98 -13.16 -4.40 -2.45
C GLY A 98 -13.74 -2.99 -2.49
N VAL A 99 -13.36 -2.18 -1.50
CA VAL A 99 -13.73 -0.76 -1.42
C VAL A 99 -12.55 0.06 -0.89
N SER A 100 -12.62 1.39 -1.06
CA SER A 100 -11.65 2.33 -0.50
C SER A 100 -12.22 3.17 0.64
N VAL A 101 -11.34 3.48 1.59
CA VAL A 101 -11.51 4.50 2.64
C VAL A 101 -10.26 5.36 2.68
N THR A 102 -10.35 6.56 3.21
CA THR A 102 -9.17 7.42 3.42
C THR A 102 -8.57 7.21 4.81
N ALA A 103 -7.29 7.54 4.97
CA ALA A 103 -6.66 7.52 6.29
C ALA A 103 -7.36 8.46 7.29
N ALA A 104 -7.84 9.63 6.84
CA ALA A 104 -8.57 10.57 7.68
C ALA A 104 -9.91 10.00 8.19
N GLU A 105 -10.63 9.24 7.34
CA GLU A 105 -11.83 8.52 7.76
C GLU A 105 -11.51 7.47 8.83
N VAL A 106 -10.39 6.74 8.67
CA VAL A 106 -9.94 5.73 9.64
C VAL A 106 -9.52 6.37 10.97
N GLU A 107 -8.82 7.51 10.94
CA GLU A 107 -8.40 8.24 12.14
C GLU A 107 -9.59 8.77 12.97
N ALA A 108 -10.74 9.00 12.32
CA ALA A 108 -11.97 9.42 13.00
C ALA A 108 -12.70 8.28 13.73
N VAL A 109 -12.31 7.02 13.51
CA VAL A 109 -12.93 5.85 14.15
C VAL A 109 -12.51 5.76 15.62
N ARG A 110 -13.46 5.84 16.54
CA ARG A 110 -13.20 5.79 17.99
C ARG A 110 -13.61 4.47 18.62
N ASP A 111 -14.58 3.79 18.02
CA ASP A 111 -15.16 2.56 18.54
C ASP A 111 -15.68 1.64 17.40
N ALA A 112 -16.28 0.52 17.81
CA ALA A 112 -16.83 -0.46 16.88
C ALA A 112 -18.01 0.07 16.04
N GLN A 113 -18.80 1.02 16.56
CA GLN A 113 -19.93 1.59 15.83
C GLN A 113 -19.41 2.48 14.70
N ASP A 114 -18.41 3.32 14.98
CA ASP A 114 -17.75 4.14 13.96
C ASP A 114 -17.11 3.27 12.86
N ALA A 115 -16.47 2.15 13.25
CA ALA A 115 -15.85 1.23 12.29
C ALA A 115 -16.89 0.61 11.34
N ILE A 116 -18.04 0.17 11.86
CA ILE A 116 -19.15 -0.37 11.06
C ILE A 116 -19.69 0.72 10.12
N ALA A 117 -19.89 1.93 10.63
CA ALA A 117 -20.40 3.05 9.84
C ALA A 117 -19.46 3.42 8.69
N LEU A 118 -18.14 3.43 8.93
CA LEU A 118 -17.13 3.66 7.90
C LEU A 118 -17.22 2.64 6.78
N VAL A 119 -17.27 1.35 7.12
CA VAL A 119 -17.35 0.28 6.13
C VAL A 119 -18.67 0.34 5.36
N ALA A 120 -19.80 0.59 6.04
CA ALA A 120 -21.10 0.74 5.40
C ALA A 120 -21.11 1.92 4.40
N ALA A 121 -20.51 3.05 4.76
CA ALA A 121 -20.38 4.20 3.86
C ALA A 121 -19.51 3.86 2.63
N ALA A 122 -18.40 3.15 2.82
CA ALA A 122 -17.54 2.72 1.72
C ALA A 122 -18.24 1.79 0.74
N LEU A 123 -19.03 0.83 1.24
CA LEU A 123 -19.88 -0.04 0.41
C LEU A 123 -20.95 0.76 -0.34
N GLY A 124 -21.58 1.74 0.31
CA GLY A 124 -22.58 2.61 -0.30
C GLY A 124 -22.04 3.45 -1.46
N ARG A 125 -20.76 3.87 -1.40
CA ARG A 125 -20.09 4.59 -2.49
C ARG A 125 -19.74 3.70 -3.69
N HIS A 126 -19.51 2.41 -3.46
CA HIS A 126 -19.08 1.44 -4.47
C HIS A 126 -20.24 0.74 -5.18
N GLY A 127 -21.40 0.65 -4.53
CA GLY A 127 -22.63 0.14 -5.15
C GLY A 127 -23.06 0.95 -6.38
N PRO A 128 -23.80 0.35 -7.32
CA PRO A 128 -24.32 1.07 -8.48
C PRO A 128 -25.14 2.26 -8.03
N THR A 129 -24.86 3.44 -8.59
CA THR A 129 -25.69 4.62 -8.39
C THR A 129 -27.10 4.28 -8.85
N ALA A 130 -28.07 4.32 -7.92
CA ALA A 130 -29.48 4.07 -8.20
C ALA A 130 -30.07 5.12 -9.17
#